data_AF-A0A091D5Y8-F1
#
_entry.id   AF-A0A091D5Y8-F1
#
_cell.length_a   1.000
_cell.length_b   1.000
_cell.length_c   1.000
_cell.angle_alpha   90.00
_cell.angle_beta   90.00
_cell.angle_gamma   90.00
#
_symmetry.space_group_name_H-M   'P 1'
#
loop_
_entity.id
_entity.type
_entity.pdbx_description
1 polymer ?
#
loop_
_entity_poly.entity_id
_entity_poly.type
_entity_poly.pdbx_seq_one_letter_code
_entity_poly.pdbx_strand_id
1 'polypeptide(L)'
;MSKPTETERCIESLIAVFQKYAGRDGNSSKLSKTEFLTFMNVELAAFTKNQKDPGVLDRMMKKLDLNSDGQLDFQEFLNLIGGLALACHDSFLAAQKRP
;
A
#
# COMPACT_ATOMS: atom_id res chain seq x y z
N MET A 1 25.77 -17.16 3.37
CA MET A 1 24.97 -16.09 2.74
C MET A 1 25.31 -14.79 3.46
N SER A 2 25.58 -13.71 2.73
CA SER A 2 25.81 -12.38 3.34
C SER A 2 24.52 -11.85 3.97
N LYS A 3 24.64 -11.01 5.01
CA LYS A 3 23.48 -10.34 5.59
C LYS A 3 22.88 -9.37 4.54
N PRO A 4 21.54 -9.24 4.46
CA PRO A 4 20.92 -8.30 3.53
C PRO A 4 21.29 -6.86 3.91
N THR A 5 21.46 -6.01 2.90
CA THR A 5 21.58 -4.55 3.02
C THR A 5 20.25 -3.94 3.48
N GLU A 6 20.27 -2.69 3.94
CA GLU A 6 19.05 -2.04 4.43
C GLU A 6 17.96 -1.94 3.34
N THR A 7 18.34 -1.65 2.10
CA THR A 7 17.38 -1.58 0.98
C THR A 7 16.77 -2.94 0.70
N GLU A 8 17.56 -4.02 0.72
CA GLU A 8 17.04 -5.38 0.56
C GLU A 8 16.05 -5.72 1.67
N ARG A 9 16.33 -5.36 2.93
CA ARG A 9 15.38 -5.58 4.05
C ARG A 9 14.08 -4.80 3.89
N CYS A 10 14.14 -3.57 3.36
CA CYS A 10 12.93 -2.79 3.07
C CYS A 10 12.07 -3.47 2.00
N ILE A 11 12.70 -3.98 0.93
CA ILE A 11 12.01 -4.72 -0.13
C ILE A 11 11.40 -6.02 0.43
N GLU A 12 12.17 -6.79 1.20
CA GLU A 12 11.69 -8.00 1.88
C GLU A 12 10.49 -7.69 2.80
N SER A 13 10.54 -6.58 3.53
CA SER A 13 9.46 -6.14 4.40
C SER A 13 8.18 -5.79 3.62
N LEU A 14 8.30 -5.11 2.48
CA LEU A 14 7.16 -4.80 1.61
C LEU A 14 6.52 -6.08 1.04
N ILE A 15 7.34 -7.04 0.61
CA ILE A 15 6.88 -8.34 0.13
C ILE A 15 6.14 -9.09 1.24
N ALA A 16 6.75 -9.16 2.43
CA ALA A 16 6.17 -9.85 3.58
C ALA A 16 4.83 -9.24 4.02
N VAL A 17 4.72 -7.90 4.00
CA VAL A 17 3.46 -7.22 4.28
C VAL A 17 2.42 -7.54 3.23
N PHE A 18 2.74 -7.50 1.93
CA PHE A 18 1.78 -7.87 0.89
C PHE A 18 1.28 -9.32 1.07
N GLN A 19 2.20 -10.26 1.25
CA GLN A 19 1.88 -11.69 1.43
C GLN A 19 1.11 -11.98 2.73
N LYS A 20 1.25 -11.14 3.76
CA LYS A 20 0.46 -11.23 5.00
C LYS A 20 -1.04 -10.97 4.75
N TYR A 21 -1.39 -10.16 3.76
CA TYR A 21 -2.78 -9.79 3.47
C TYR A 21 -3.37 -10.51 2.25
N ALA A 22 -2.56 -10.83 1.24
CA ALA A 22 -3.01 -11.47 0.00
C ALA A 22 -3.45 -12.93 0.21
N GLY A 23 -4.53 -13.33 -0.47
CA GLY A 23 -4.98 -14.72 -0.57
C GLY A 23 -5.56 -15.33 0.71
N ARG A 24 -5.90 -14.52 1.71
CA ARG A 24 -6.56 -14.94 2.95
C ARG A 24 -8.02 -15.36 2.74
N ASP A 25 -8.66 -14.86 1.69
CA ASP A 25 -10.02 -15.25 1.30
C ASP A 25 -10.08 -16.52 0.42
N GLY A 26 -8.95 -17.21 0.25
CA GLY A 26 -8.84 -18.45 -0.51
C GLY A 26 -8.59 -18.23 -2.00
N ASN A 27 -8.44 -16.99 -2.46
CA ASN A 27 -8.17 -16.67 -3.85
C ASN A 27 -6.83 -15.95 -4.05
N SER A 28 -5.95 -16.60 -4.82
CA SER A 28 -4.80 -16.00 -5.53
C SER A 28 -3.68 -15.35 -4.69
N SER A 29 -2.59 -15.02 -5.38
CA SER A 29 -1.44 -14.25 -4.87
C SER A 29 -1.68 -12.73 -4.94
N LYS A 30 -2.94 -12.28 -4.85
CA LYS A 30 -3.37 -10.88 -4.99
C LYS A 30 -4.18 -10.45 -3.77
N LEU A 31 -4.37 -9.13 -3.62
CA LEU A 31 -5.24 -8.55 -2.61
C LEU A 31 -6.65 -8.38 -3.18
N SER A 32 -7.62 -9.09 -2.62
CA SER A 32 -9.02 -8.78 -2.90
C SER A 32 -9.42 -7.43 -2.32
N LYS A 33 -10.58 -6.91 -2.72
CA LYS A 33 -11.12 -5.65 -2.17
C LYS A 33 -11.17 -5.67 -0.63
N THR A 34 -11.62 -6.78 -0.04
CA THR A 34 -11.73 -6.91 1.42
C THR A 34 -10.35 -6.93 2.10
N GLU A 35 -9.38 -7.61 1.50
CA GLU A 35 -8.00 -7.69 1.99
C GLU A 35 -7.30 -6.33 1.89
N PHE A 36 -7.48 -5.63 0.77
CA PHE A 36 -7.01 -4.27 0.58
C PHE A 36 -7.56 -3.31 1.66
N LEU A 37 -8.88 -3.36 1.92
CA LEU A 37 -9.49 -2.54 2.97
C LEU A 37 -8.92 -2.88 4.36
N THR A 38 -8.65 -4.15 4.62
CA THR A 38 -8.05 -4.59 5.89
C THR A 38 -6.61 -4.05 6.00
N PHE A 39 -5.81 -4.18 4.95
CA PHE A 39 -4.46 -3.62 4.88
C PHE A 39 -4.45 -2.11 5.16
N MET A 40 -5.31 -1.35 4.46
CA MET A 40 -5.40 0.11 4.63
C MET A 40 -5.75 0.51 6.06
N ASN A 41 -6.67 -0.22 6.71
CA ASN A 41 -7.12 0.11 8.06
C ASN A 41 -6.14 -0.31 9.16
N VAL A 42 -5.26 -1.28 8.89
CA VAL A 42 -4.28 -1.78 9.87
C VAL A 42 -2.92 -1.11 9.67
N GLU A 43 -2.29 -1.32 8.51
CA GLU A 43 -0.93 -0.84 8.24
C GLU A 43 -0.91 0.68 7.97
N LEU A 44 -1.98 1.22 7.38
CA LEU A 44 -2.10 2.62 7.00
C LEU A 44 -3.21 3.35 7.79
N ALA A 45 -3.45 2.92 9.03
CA ALA A 45 -4.52 3.45 9.87
C ALA A 45 -4.48 4.97 10.04
N ALA A 46 -3.30 5.59 10.05
CA ALA A 46 -3.16 7.04 10.13
C ALA A 46 -3.73 7.76 8.88
N PHE A 47 -3.63 7.12 7.72
CA PHE A 47 -4.21 7.61 6.47
C PHE A 47 -5.73 7.45 6.47
N THR A 48 -6.25 6.31 6.94
CA THR A 48 -7.70 6.03 6.93
C THR A 48 -8.47 6.73 8.04
N LYS A 49 -7.91 6.91 9.24
CA LYS A 49 -8.58 7.55 10.38
C LYS A 49 -8.99 9.00 10.14
N ASN A 50 -8.24 9.72 9.32
CA ASN A 50 -8.53 11.12 9.00
C ASN A 50 -9.45 11.28 7.79
N GLN A 51 -9.83 10.18 7.15
CA GLN A 51 -10.70 10.21 5.99
C GLN A 51 -12.16 10.29 6.40
N LYS A 52 -12.88 11.28 5.84
CA LYS A 52 -14.32 11.49 6.07
C LYS A 52 -15.19 10.93 4.94
N ASP A 53 -14.61 10.67 3.78
CA ASP A 53 -15.31 10.10 2.64
C ASP A 53 -15.23 8.56 2.65
N PRO A 54 -16.35 7.86 2.92
CA PRO A 54 -16.37 6.39 2.93
C PRO A 54 -16.05 5.77 1.56
N GLY A 55 -16.22 6.52 0.47
CA GLY A 55 -15.96 6.06 -0.89
C GLY A 55 -14.50 6.21 -1.34
N VAL A 56 -13.60 6.82 -0.54
CA VAL A 56 -12.23 7.07 -1.02
C VAL A 56 -11.47 5.78 -1.29
N LEU A 57 -11.63 4.76 -0.43
CA LEU A 57 -10.87 3.51 -0.53
C LEU A 57 -11.34 2.70 -1.73
N ASP A 58 -12.64 2.74 -2.01
CA ASP A 58 -13.22 2.15 -3.21
C ASP A 58 -12.71 2.81 -4.49
N ARG A 59 -12.58 4.13 -4.52
CA ARG A 59 -12.00 4.85 -5.66
C ARG A 59 -10.51 4.60 -5.79
N MET A 60 -9.79 4.48 -4.68
CA MET A 60 -8.37 4.14 -4.67
C MET A 60 -8.14 2.74 -5.22
N MET A 61 -8.91 1.74 -4.77
CA MET A 61 -8.88 0.38 -5.30
C MET A 61 -9.08 0.39 -6.82
N LYS A 62 -10.14 1.04 -7.32
CA LYS A 62 -10.43 1.15 -8.76
C LYS A 62 -9.33 1.84 -9.55
N LYS A 63 -8.58 2.76 -8.94
CA LYS A 63 -7.47 3.46 -9.60
C LYS A 63 -6.22 2.59 -9.68
N LEU A 64 -6.00 1.73 -8.67
CA LEU A 64 -4.84 0.87 -8.56
C LEU A 64 -5.01 -0.44 -9.35
N ASP A 65 -6.25 -0.93 -9.48
CA ASP A 65 -6.62 -2.10 -10.28
C ASP A 65 -6.57 -1.76 -11.77
N LEU A 66 -5.35 -1.82 -12.33
CA LEU A 66 -5.04 -1.41 -13.70
C LEU A 66 -5.55 -2.42 -14.71
N ASN A 67 -5.56 -3.70 -14.33
CA ASN A 67 -6.07 -4.77 -15.18
C ASN A 67 -7.60 -4.97 -15.06
N SER A 68 -8.25 -4.32 -14.08
CA SER A 68 -9.69 -4.35 -13.82
C SER A 68 -10.24 -5.74 -13.46
N ASP A 69 -9.45 -6.56 -12.77
CA ASP A 69 -9.87 -7.89 -12.29
C ASP A 69 -10.52 -7.87 -10.90
N GLY A 70 -10.60 -6.68 -10.27
CA GLY A 70 -11.19 -6.47 -8.96
C GLY A 70 -10.25 -6.79 -7.80
N GLN A 71 -8.97 -7.06 -8.07
CA GLN A 71 -7.93 -7.39 -7.09
C GLN A 71 -6.67 -6.56 -7.38
N LEU A 72 -5.71 -6.53 -6.45
CA LEU A 72 -4.42 -5.89 -6.65
C LEU A 72 -3.31 -6.93 -6.63
N ASP A 73 -2.61 -7.09 -7.74
CA ASP A 73 -1.34 -7.80 -7.75
C ASP A 73 -0.22 -6.99 -7.08
N PHE A 74 0.97 -7.59 -6.98
CA PHE A 74 2.08 -6.94 -6.30
C PHE A 74 2.54 -5.65 -7.00
N GLN A 75 2.45 -5.56 -8.32
CA GLN A 75 2.81 -4.35 -9.06
C GLN A 75 1.80 -3.24 -8.78
N GLU A 76 0.51 -3.56 -8.79
CA GLU A 76 -0.57 -2.63 -8.47
C GLU A 76 -0.50 -2.14 -7.01
N PHE A 77 -0.14 -3.02 -6.09
CA PHE A 77 0.19 -2.67 -4.71
C PHE A 77 1.39 -1.71 -4.62
N LEU A 78 2.48 -1.96 -5.35
CA LEU A 78 3.64 -1.07 -5.36
C LEU A 78 3.31 0.34 -5.88
N ASN A 79 2.33 0.49 -6.78
CA ASN A 79 1.87 1.81 -7.21
C ASN A 79 1.28 2.63 -6.05
N LEU A 80 0.57 1.99 -5.12
CA LEU A 80 0.10 2.65 -3.89
C LEU A 80 1.29 3.10 -3.03
N ILE A 81 2.23 2.19 -2.78
CA ILE A 81 3.40 2.47 -1.93
C ILE A 81 4.24 3.59 -2.54
N GLY A 82 4.46 3.57 -3.85
CA GLY A 82 5.15 4.64 -4.57
C GLY A 82 4.43 5.98 -4.45
N GLY A 83 3.10 6.00 -4.61
CA GLY A 83 2.29 7.21 -4.44
C GLY A 83 2.38 7.80 -3.03
N LEU A 84 2.36 6.95 -1.99
CA LEU A 84 2.53 7.38 -0.60
C LEU A 84 3.95 7.88 -0.34
N ALA A 85 4.97 7.19 -0.84
CA ALA A 85 6.37 7.59 -0.70
C ALA A 85 6.63 8.97 -1.32
N LEU A 86 6.09 9.24 -2.52
CA LEU A 86 6.17 10.55 -3.16
C LEU A 86 5.49 11.64 -2.31
N ALA A 87 4.27 11.38 -1.82
CA ALA A 87 3.55 12.35 -0.98
C ALA A 87 4.29 12.64 0.34
N CYS A 88 4.86 11.62 0.97
CA CYS A 88 5.68 11.77 2.18
C CYS A 88 6.96 12.57 1.89
N HIS A 89 7.66 12.24 0.81
CA HIS A 89 8.86 12.96 0.38
C HIS A 89 8.60 14.45 0.15
N ASP A 90 7.52 14.79 -0.57
CA ASP A 90 7.10 16.18 -0.79
C ASP A 90 6.76 16.89 0.52
N SER A 91 6.09 16.21 1.45
CA SER A 91 5.76 16.74 2.78
C SER A 91 7.02 17.04 3.61
N PHE A 92 8.03 16.17 3.56
CA PHE A 92 9.31 16.40 4.23
C PHE A 92 10.05 17.61 3.66
N LEU A 93 10.08 17.75 2.33
CA LEU A 93 10.68 18.91 1.67
C LEU A 93 9.96 20.22 2.02
N ALA A 94 8.63 20.20 2.11
CA ALA A 94 7.85 21.36 2.51
C ALA A 94 8.09 21.75 3.98
N ALA A 95 8.25 20.76 4.87
CA ALA A 95 8.53 21.00 6.29
C ALA A 95 9.91 21.63 6.52
N GLN A 96 10.93 21.25 5.73
CA GLN A 96 12.28 21.83 5.80
C GLN A 96 12.36 23.29 5.29
N LYS A 97 11.32 23.77 4.59
CA LYS A 97 11.25 25.14 4.08
C LYS A 97 10.55 26.13 5.03
N ARG A 98 10.11 25.69 6.22
CA ARG A 98 9.57 26.59 7.24
C ARG A 98 10.73 27.21 8.03
N PRO A 99 10.82 28.56 8.11
CA PRO A 99 11.87 29.24 8.85
C PRO A 99 11.79 28.98 10.37
#